data_AF-A0A4Z0PEI9-F1
#
_entry.id   AF-A0A4Z0PEI9-F1
#
_cell.length_a   1.000
_cell.length_b   1.000
_cell.length_c   1.000
_cell.angle_alpha   90.00
_cell.angle_beta   90.00
_cell.angle_gamma   90.00
#
_symmetry.space_group_name_H-M   'P 1'
#
loop_
_entity.id
_entity.type
_entity.pdbx_description
1 polymer ?
#
loop_
_entity_poly.entity_id
_entity_poly.type
_entity_poly.pdbx_seq_one_letter_code
_entity_poly.pdbx_strand_id
1 'polypeptide(L)' 'MATTQEFIISDALLERLRPLLPVHTPKAHPLGCHRPRVPDRDALNAIFFVLRTGCQ' A
#
# COMPACT_ATOMS: atom_id res chain seq x y z
N MET A 1 7.03 -8.40 -28.42
CA MET A 1 7.79 -8.06 -27.20
C MET A 1 6.81 -8.02 -26.04
N ALA A 2 6.94 -8.90 -25.06
CA ALA A 2 6.03 -8.92 -23.92
C ALA A 2 6.30 -7.68 -23.06
N THR A 3 5.30 -6.81 -22.91
CA THR A 3 5.37 -5.68 -21.99
C THR A 3 5.32 -6.26 -20.57
N THR A 4 6.41 -6.18 -19.82
CA THR A 4 6.39 -6.50 -18.39
C THR A 4 5.37 -5.59 -17.73
N GLN A 5 4.26 -6.17 -17.26
CA GLN A 5 3.22 -5.40 -16.61
C GLN A 5 3.63 -5.23 -15.14
N GLU A 6 4.11 -4.05 -14.79
CA GLU A 6 4.45 -3.71 -13.41
C GLU A 6 3.15 -3.52 -12.63
N PHE A 7 2.92 -4.35 -11.63
CA PHE A 7 1.76 -4.27 -10.73
C PHE A 7 2.02 -3.32 -9.57
N ILE A 8 2.46 -2.11 -9.91
CA ILE A 8 2.81 -1.04 -8.98
C ILE A 8 1.94 0.15 -9.31
N ILE A 9 1.41 0.83 -8.30
CA ILE A 9 0.64 2.05 -8.53
C ILE A 9 1.56 3.15 -9.07
N SER A 10 1.07 3.98 -9.99
CA SER A 10 1.84 5.14 -10.46
C SER A 10 1.92 6.23 -9.39
N ASP A 11 2.97 7.04 -9.44
CA ASP A 11 3.13 8.15 -8.48
C ASP A 11 2.00 9.17 -8.59
N ALA A 12 1.54 9.46 -9.81
CA ALA A 12 0.39 10.33 -10.05
C ALA A 12 -0.89 9.83 -9.36
N LEU A 13 -1.10 8.51 -9.33
CA LEU A 13 -2.22 7.91 -8.61
C LEU A 13 -1.99 7.97 -7.10
N LEU A 14 -0.77 7.67 -6.62
CA LEU A 14 -0.44 7.76 -5.20
C LEU A 14 -0.68 9.19 -4.67
N GLU A 15 -0.25 10.23 -5.37
CA GLU A 15 -0.47 11.63 -4.96
C GLU A 15 -1.95 11.97 -4.79
N ARG A 16 -2.82 11.40 -5.64
CA ARG A 16 -4.28 11.58 -5.51
C ARG A 16 -4.88 10.80 -4.34
N LEU A 17 -4.29 9.65 -4.00
CA LEU A 17 -4.77 8.79 -2.91
C LEU A 17 -4.33 9.29 -1.54
N ARG A 18 -3.09 9.78 -1.39
CA ARG A 18 -2.54 10.26 -0.10
C ARG A 18 -3.48 11.14 0.72
N PRO A 19 -4.10 12.21 0.17
CA PRO A 19 -4.98 13.08 0.97
C PRO A 19 -6.30 12.41 1.39
N LEU A 20 -6.66 11.27 0.78
CA LEU A 20 -7.86 10.50 1.10
C LEU A 20 -7.59 9.43 2.17
N LEU A 21 -6.32 9.13 2.45
CA LEU A 21 -5.97 8.17 3.48
C LEU A 21 -6.21 8.74 4.87
N PRO A 22 -6.69 7.93 5.82
CA PRO A 22 -6.86 8.38 7.20
C PRO A 22 -5.51 8.76 7.80
N VAL A 23 -5.48 9.86 8.57
CA VAL A 23 -4.30 10.29 9.30
C VAL A 23 -3.87 9.17 10.25
N HIS A 24 -2.62 8.72 10.12
CA HIS A 24 -2.09 7.70 11.00
C HIS A 24 -1.73 8.29 12.37
N THR A 25 -2.40 7.82 13.41
CA THR A 25 -2.00 8.07 14.81
C THR A 25 -1.38 6.80 15.37
N PRO A 26 -0.05 6.71 15.54
CA PRO A 26 0.58 5.54 16.12
C PRO A 26 0.15 5.42 17.59
N LYS A 27 -0.48 4.29 17.92
CA LYS A 27 -0.73 3.92 19.32
C LYS A 27 0.48 3.15 19.82
N ALA A 28 1.08 3.63 20.90
CA ALA A 28 2.11 2.87 21.60
C ALA A 28 1.47 1.59 22.15
N HIS A 29 1.92 0.42 21.66
CA HIS A 29 1.46 -0.83 22.23
C HIS A 29 2.18 -1.07 23.56
N PRO A 30 1.47 -1.47 24.65
CA PRO A 30 2.05 -1.59 25.99
C PRO A 30 3.31 -2.46 26.07
N LEU A 31 3.38 -3.52 25.26
CA LEU A 31 4.51 -4.44 25.22
C LEU A 31 5.58 -4.08 24.18
N GLY A 32 5.35 -3.10 23.30
CA GLY A 32 6.29 -2.71 22.25
C GLY A 32 6.57 -3.76 21.15
N CYS A 33 6.12 -5.00 21.29
CA CYS A 33 6.48 -6.12 20.42
C CYS A 33 5.65 -6.27 19.13
N HIS A 34 4.87 -5.28 18.71
CA HIS A 34 4.07 -5.40 17.48
C HIS A 34 4.90 -5.11 16.25
N ARG A 35 4.54 -5.78 15.15
CA ARG A 35 5.11 -5.44 13.85
C ARG A 35 4.78 -3.99 13.51
N PRO A 36 5.76 -3.21 13.00
CA PRO A 36 5.50 -1.88 12.49
C PRO A 36 4.40 -1.91 11.43
N ARG A 37 3.67 -0.79 11.30
CA ARG A 37 2.69 -0.62 10.24
C ARG A 37 3.39 -0.68 8.88
N VAL A 38 2.78 -1.40 7.93
CA VAL A 38 3.22 -1.41 6.52
C VAL A 38 3.08 0.00 5.93
N PRO A 39 4.02 0.53 5.14
CA PRO A 39 3.86 1.81 4.44
C PRO A 39 2.67 1.81 3.48
N ASP A 40 2.03 2.97 3.31
CA ASP A 40 0.82 3.07 2.45
C ASP A 40 1.09 2.67 1.00
N ARG A 41 2.26 3.01 0.47
CA ARG A 41 2.63 2.65 -0.91
C ARG A 41 2.69 1.13 -1.09
N ASP A 42 3.29 0.43 -0.13
CA ASP A 42 3.44 -1.04 -0.22
C ASP A 42 2.08 -1.73 -0.08
N ALA A 43 1.24 -1.27 0.84
CA ALA A 43 -0.12 -1.76 0.99
C ALA A 43 -0.96 -1.54 -0.28
N LEU A 44 -0.91 -0.34 -0.85
CA LEU A 44 -1.64 0.00 -2.08
C LEU A 44 -1.13 -0.78 -3.30
N ASN A 45 0.17 -1.02 -3.41
CA ASN A 45 0.73 -1.88 -4.46
C ASN A 45 0.19 -3.31 -4.36
N ALA A 46 0.16 -3.89 -3.15
CA ALA A 46 -0.39 -5.23 -2.95
C ALA A 46 -1.89 -5.30 -3.30
N ILE A 47 -2.67 -4.30 -2.88
CA ILE A 47 -4.09 -4.20 -3.25
C ILE A 47 -4.24 -4.10 -4.77
N PHE A 48 -3.46 -3.25 -5.43
CA PHE A 48 -3.50 -3.10 -6.88
C PHE A 48 -3.13 -4.39 -7.62
N PHE A 49 -2.12 -5.12 -7.14
CA PHE A 49 -1.75 -6.43 -7.65
C PHE A 49 -2.94 -7.41 -7.57
N VAL A 50 -3.55 -7.58 -6.39
CA VAL A 50 -4.70 -8.47 -6.20
C VAL A 50 -5.87 -8.09 -7.10
N LEU A 51 -6.19 -6.80 -7.22
CA LEU A 51 -7.26 -6.32 -8.10
C LEU A 51 -6.96 -6.56 -9.58
N ARG A 52 -5.69 -6.58 -9.98
CA ARG A 52 -5.28 -6.77 -11.37
C ARG A 52 -5.12 -8.23 -11.76
N THR A 53 -4.72 -9.10 -10.83
CA THR A 53 -4.40 -10.51 -11.08
C THR A 53 -5.44 -11.48 -10.55
N GLY A 54 -6.21 -11.09 -9.54
CA GLY A 54 -7.17 -11.96 -8.84
C GLY A 54 -6.54 -12.96 -7.86
N CYS A 55 -5.24 -12.89 -7.59
CA CYS A 55 -4.55 -13.78 -6.65
C CYS A 55 -4.81 -13.38 -5.19
N GLN A 56 -4.92 -14.34 -4.27
CA GLN A 56 -5.05 -14.14 -2.81
C GLN A 56 -4.19 -15.13 -2.03
#